data_AF-S4NX62-F1
#
_entry.id   AF-S4NX62-F1
#
_cell.length_a   1.000
_cell.length_b   1.000
_cell.length_c   1.000
_cell.angle_alpha   90.00
_cell.angle_beta   90.00
_cell.angle_gamma   90.00
#
_symmetry.space_group_name_H-M   'P 1'
#
loop_
_entity.id
_entity.type
_entity.pdbx_description
1 polymer ?
#
loop_
_entity_poly.entity_id
_entity_poly.type
_entity_poly.pdbx_seq_one_letter_code
_entity_poly.pdbx_strand_id
1 'polypeptide(L)'
;METIGLQQEAAIEKLYHWAIGACLIVDSPNNALVPKALAKLENRQVLFCNIIDEYCNARKATVVQLFIDVLTNGGDNGSKPIEFYANDAKRYIGDILAWAYQII
;
A
#
# COMPACT_ATOMS: atom_id res chain seq x y z
N MET A 1 34.09 -21.45 2.99
CA MET A 1 33.78 -20.00 2.99
C MET A 1 32.75 -19.69 1.90
N GLU A 2 32.89 -20.25 0.71
CA GLU A 2 31.95 -20.09 -0.42
C GLU A 2 30.54 -20.61 -0.13
N THR A 3 30.40 -21.75 0.54
CA THR A 3 29.11 -22.35 0.90
C THR A 3 28.24 -21.47 1.79
N ILE A 4 28.86 -20.73 2.72
CA ILE A 4 28.16 -19.81 3.61
C ILE A 4 27.64 -18.60 2.83
N GLY A 5 28.45 -18.06 1.91
CA GLY A 5 28.02 -16.95 1.03
C GLY A 5 26.83 -17.33 0.15
N LEU A 6 26.87 -18.53 -0.44
CA LEU A 6 25.76 -19.05 -1.26
C LEU A 6 24.46 -19.20 -0.45
N GLN A 7 24.55 -19.71 0.77
CA GLN A 7 23.38 -19.83 1.65
C GLN A 7 22.83 -18.48 2.10
N GLN A 8 23.70 -17.50 2.35
CA GLN A 8 23.28 -16.14 2.69
C GLN A 8 22.54 -15.49 1.52
N GLU A 9 23.03 -15.62 0.29
CA GLU A 9 22.39 -15.05 -0.88
C GLU A 9 21.01 -15.67 -1.12
N ALA A 10 20.89 -17.00 -1.03
CA ALA A 10 19.61 -17.70 -1.13
C ALA A 10 18.61 -17.27 -0.04
N ALA A 11 19.10 -17.01 1.18
CA ALA A 11 18.26 -16.52 2.27
C ALA A 11 17.76 -15.08 2.02
N ILE A 12 18.61 -14.21 1.48
CA ILE A 12 18.26 -12.83 1.09
C ILE A 12 17.22 -12.84 -0.01
N GLU A 13 17.41 -13.66 -1.05
CA GLU A 13 16.46 -13.81 -2.14
C GLU A 13 15.09 -14.26 -1.64
N LYS A 14 15.05 -15.25 -0.74
CA LYS A 14 13.80 -15.71 -0.14
C LYS A 14 13.11 -14.62 0.70
N LEU A 15 13.89 -13.86 1.47
CA LEU A 15 13.37 -12.75 2.27
C LEU A 15 12.81 -11.64 1.38
N TYR A 16 13.47 -11.33 0.28
CA TYR A 16 13.03 -10.34 -0.71
C TYR A 16 11.67 -10.69 -1.30
N HIS A 17 11.50 -11.91 -1.81
CA HIS A 17 10.21 -12.34 -2.39
C HIS A 17 9.07 -12.35 -1.36
N TRP A 18 9.36 -12.78 -0.13
CA TRP A 18 8.38 -12.72 0.95
C TRP A 18 8.01 -11.26 1.29
N ALA A 19 8.99 -10.36 1.33
CA ALA A 19 8.77 -8.95 1.65
C ALA A 19 7.89 -8.25 0.60
N ILE A 20 8.10 -8.52 -0.70
CA ILE A 20 7.21 -8.04 -1.77
C ILE A 20 5.78 -8.50 -1.49
N GLY A 21 5.56 -9.81 -1.35
CA GLY A 21 4.21 -10.35 -1.11
C GLY A 21 3.55 -9.80 0.15
N ALA A 22 4.33 -9.62 1.22
CA ALA A 22 3.84 -9.05 2.47
C ALA A 22 3.45 -7.57 2.36
N CYS A 23 4.17 -6.80 1.54
CA CYS A 23 3.86 -5.39 1.25
C CYS A 23 2.62 -5.21 0.37
N LEU A 24 2.31 -6.18 -0.51
CA LEU A 24 1.09 -6.14 -1.35
C LEU A 24 -0.21 -6.30 -0.53
N ILE A 25 -0.12 -6.82 0.70
CA ILE A 25 -1.25 -6.90 1.63
C ILE A 25 -1.26 -5.60 2.47
N VAL A 26 -1.59 -4.50 1.78
CA VAL A 26 -1.35 -3.10 2.20
C VAL A 26 -1.97 -2.73 3.56
N ASP A 27 -3.03 -3.41 3.98
CA ASP A 27 -3.80 -3.04 5.17
C ASP A 27 -3.94 -4.17 6.19
N SER A 28 -3.05 -5.18 6.18
CA SER A 28 -3.06 -6.16 7.27
C SER A 28 -2.62 -5.48 8.57
N PRO A 29 -3.52 -5.31 9.56
CA PRO A 29 -3.13 -4.76 10.84
C PRO A 29 -2.18 -5.77 11.49
N ASN A 30 -0.93 -5.36 11.72
CA ASN A 30 0.10 -6.10 12.48
C ASN A 30 1.02 -7.06 11.70
N ASN A 31 1.47 -6.73 10.49
CA ASN A 31 2.67 -7.42 9.98
C ASN A 31 3.96 -6.85 10.58
N ALA A 32 4.18 -7.08 11.88
CA ALA A 32 5.38 -6.66 12.61
C ALA A 32 6.70 -7.24 12.06
N LEU A 33 6.62 -8.18 11.10
CA LEU A 33 7.76 -8.77 10.42
C LEU A 33 8.21 -7.95 9.20
N VAL A 34 7.33 -7.17 8.56
CA VAL A 34 7.68 -6.34 7.39
C VAL A 34 8.76 -5.31 7.73
N PRO A 35 8.63 -4.49 8.81
CA PRO A 35 9.70 -3.55 9.18
C PRO A 35 11.03 -4.26 9.47
N LYS A 36 10.98 -5.46 10.05
CA LYS A 36 12.19 -6.27 10.33
C LYS A 36 12.85 -6.77 9.05
N ALA A 37 12.06 -7.22 8.07
CA ALA A 37 12.57 -7.65 6.77
C ALA A 37 13.20 -6.48 5.99
N LEU A 38 12.54 -5.33 5.98
CA LEU A 38 13.03 -4.10 5.35
C LEU A 38 14.36 -3.64 5.96
N ALA A 39 14.48 -3.63 7.29
CA ALA A 39 15.73 -3.29 7.98
C ALA A 39 16.88 -4.25 7.64
N LYS A 40 16.59 -5.52 7.31
CA LYS A 40 17.63 -6.47 6.85
C LYS A 40 18.04 -6.26 5.39
N LEU A 41 17.18 -5.65 4.58
CA LEU A 41 17.41 -5.39 3.16
C LEU A 41 17.92 -3.97 2.89
N GLU A 42 17.91 -3.06 3.88
CA GLU A 42 18.32 -1.65 3.71
C GLU A 42 19.74 -1.48 3.13
N ASN A 43 20.67 -2.37 3.48
CA ASN A 43 22.05 -2.36 2.98
C ASN A 43 22.18 -2.94 1.55
N ARG A 44 21.08 -3.35 0.93
CA ARG A 44 20.97 -3.86 -0.43
C ARG A 44 20.03 -2.95 -1.21
N GLN A 45 20.53 -1.74 -1.50
CA GLN A 45 19.74 -0.62 -2.04
C GLN A 45 18.84 -0.99 -3.22
N VAL A 46 19.31 -1.81 -4.17
CA VAL A 46 18.50 -2.24 -5.32
C VAL A 46 17.27 -3.04 -4.89
N LEU A 47 17.45 -4.04 -4.01
CA LEU A 47 16.35 -4.87 -3.51
C LEU A 47 15.39 -4.04 -2.64
N PHE A 48 15.93 -3.17 -1.80
CA PHE A 48 15.15 -2.30 -0.94
C PHE A 48 14.28 -1.33 -1.75
N CYS A 49 14.87 -0.61 -2.72
CA CYS A 49 14.12 0.31 -3.57
C CYS A 49 13.01 -0.42 -4.33
N ASN A 50 13.29 -1.60 -4.88
CA ASN A 50 12.27 -2.39 -5.57
C ASN A 50 11.07 -2.72 -4.65
N ILE A 51 11.32 -3.19 -3.42
CA ILE A 51 10.23 -3.47 -2.46
C ILE A 51 9.41 -2.21 -2.15
N ILE A 52 10.07 -1.07 -1.98
CA ILE A 52 9.40 0.21 -1.72
C ILE A 52 8.56 0.64 -2.92
N ASP A 53 9.04 0.47 -4.15
CA ASP A 53 8.32 0.79 -5.37
C ASP A 53 7.06 -0.09 -5.52
N GLU A 54 7.20 -1.41 -5.30
CA GLU A 54 6.07 -2.35 -5.32
C GLU A 54 5.03 -2.03 -4.24
N TYR A 55 5.48 -1.70 -3.03
CA TYR A 55 4.59 -1.24 -1.95
C TYR A 55 3.82 0.03 -2.33
N CYS A 56 4.53 1.04 -2.85
CA CYS A 56 3.92 2.30 -3.28
C CYS A 56 2.90 2.08 -4.40
N ASN A 57 3.21 1.21 -5.36
CA ASN A 57 2.32 0.87 -6.47
C ASN A 57 1.05 0.18 -5.96
N ALA A 58 1.18 -0.82 -5.08
CA ALA A 58 0.04 -1.51 -4.49
C ALA A 58 -0.84 -0.56 -3.66
N ARG A 59 -0.22 0.24 -2.79
CA ARG A 59 -0.95 1.22 -1.97
C ARG A 59 -1.67 2.25 -2.82
N LYS A 60 -1.04 2.75 -3.89
CA LYS A 60 -1.68 3.66 -4.83
C LYS A 60 -2.91 3.02 -5.49
N ALA A 61 -2.79 1.78 -5.95
CA ALA A 61 -3.91 1.05 -6.53
C ALA A 61 -5.08 0.89 -5.54
N THR A 62 -4.79 0.50 -4.30
CA THR A 62 -5.80 0.38 -3.22
C THR A 62 -6.47 1.72 -2.94
N VAL A 63 -5.71 2.80 -2.75
CA VAL A 63 -6.27 4.13 -2.45
C VAL A 63 -7.15 4.64 -3.60
N VAL A 64 -6.74 4.44 -4.85
CA VAL A 64 -7.55 4.80 -6.01
C VAL A 64 -8.85 4.00 -6.05
N GLN A 65 -8.81 2.71 -5.77
CA GLN A 65 -10.01 1.88 -5.73
C GLN A 65 -10.96 2.33 -4.61
N LEU A 66 -10.45 2.56 -3.40
CA LEU A 66 -11.23 3.07 -2.27
C LEU A 66 -11.88 4.43 -2.60
N PHE A 67 -11.16 5.30 -3.32
CA PHE A 67 -11.72 6.57 -3.77
C PHE A 67 -12.88 6.35 -4.74
N ILE A 68 -12.70 5.50 -5.76
CA ILE A 68 -13.73 5.19 -6.75
C ILE A 68 -14.97 4.60 -6.06
N ASP A 69 -14.77 3.70 -5.09
CA ASP A 69 -15.86 3.07 -4.34
C ASP A 69 -16.70 4.12 -3.60
N VAL A 70 -16.07 5.02 -2.83
CA VAL A 70 -16.81 6.09 -2.12
C VAL A 70 -17.41 7.11 -3.09
N LEU A 71 -16.72 7.39 -4.20
CA LEU A 71 -17.15 8.34 -5.22
C LEU A 71 -18.44 7.88 -5.93
N THR A 72 -18.53 6.58 -6.26
CA THR A 72 -19.55 6.01 -7.17
C THR A 72 -20.59 5.13 -6.47
N ASN A 73 -20.19 4.37 -5.45
CA ASN A 73 -21.05 3.44 -4.72
C ASN A 73 -21.48 4.00 -3.35
N GLY A 74 -20.70 4.94 -2.81
CA GLY A 74 -20.92 5.50 -1.47
C GLY A 74 -20.16 4.74 -0.38
N GLY A 75 -20.27 5.20 0.86
CA GLY A 75 -19.54 4.63 1.99
C GLY A 75 -20.27 3.47 2.68
N ASP A 76 -19.54 2.68 3.47
CA ASP A 76 -19.97 1.44 4.15
C ASP A 76 -21.28 1.56 4.96
N ASN A 77 -21.66 2.77 5.39
CA ASN A 77 -22.87 3.03 6.16
C ASN A 77 -24.10 3.39 5.31
N GLY A 78 -24.12 3.02 4.03
CA GLY A 78 -25.20 3.37 3.10
C GLY A 78 -25.27 4.87 2.78
N SER A 79 -24.13 5.56 2.93
CA SER A 79 -24.02 6.96 2.54
C SER A 79 -24.13 7.08 1.03
N LYS A 80 -24.78 8.14 0.54
CA LYS A 80 -24.87 8.35 -0.92
C LYS A 80 -23.47 8.52 -1.52
N PRO A 81 -23.25 8.07 -2.77
CA PRO A 81 -22.02 8.35 -3.50
C PRO A 81 -21.70 9.85 -3.51
N ILE A 82 -20.43 10.22 -3.49
CA ILE A 82 -20.05 11.64 -3.59
C ILE A 82 -20.58 12.24 -4.91
N GLU A 83 -20.56 11.47 -6.01
CA GLU A 83 -21.12 11.89 -7.31
C GLU A 83 -22.61 12.25 -7.27
N PHE A 84 -23.37 11.73 -6.30
CA PHE A 84 -24.77 12.12 -6.11
C PHE A 84 -24.91 13.65 -5.92
N TYR A 85 -23.88 14.30 -5.38
CA TYR A 85 -23.84 15.73 -5.11
C TYR A 85 -23.13 16.54 -6.19
N ALA A 86 -22.82 15.97 -7.37
CA ALA A 86 -22.07 16.65 -8.43
C ALA A 86 -22.70 17.98 -8.92
N ASN A 87 -24.02 18.14 -8.76
CA ASN A 87 -24.72 19.39 -9.09
C ASN A 87 -24.47 20.53 -8.10
N ASP A 88 -24.04 20.22 -6.87
CA ASP A 88 -23.61 21.18 -5.85
C ASP A 88 -22.09 21.17 -5.76
N ALA A 89 -21.43 22.01 -6.57
CA ALA A 89 -19.98 22.03 -6.69
C ALA A 89 -19.25 22.25 -5.35
N LYS A 90 -19.81 23.06 -4.45
CA LYS A 90 -19.21 23.33 -3.15
C LYS A 90 -19.22 22.07 -2.28
N ARG A 91 -20.35 21.37 -2.25
CA ARG A 91 -20.48 20.11 -1.52
C ARG A 91 -19.63 19.00 -2.14
N TYR A 92 -19.70 18.84 -3.45
CA TYR A 92 -18.95 17.82 -4.18
C TYR A 92 -17.45 17.90 -3.92
N ILE A 93 -16.86 19.10 -4.07
CA ILE A 93 -15.43 19.32 -3.77
C ILE A 93 -15.15 19.15 -2.28
N GLY A 94 -16.04 19.62 -1.41
CA GLY A 94 -15.92 19.47 0.03
C GLY A 94 -15.85 18.01 0.48
N ASP A 95 -16.72 17.15 -0.07
CA ASP A 95 -16.79 15.72 0.24
C ASP A 95 -15.54 14.98 -0.30
N ILE A 96 -15.04 15.34 -1.49
CA ILE A 96 -13.75 14.81 -2.02
C ILE A 96 -12.59 15.17 -1.09
N LEU A 97 -12.49 16.43 -0.67
CA LEU A 97 -11.42 16.90 0.22
C LEU A 97 -11.51 16.28 1.62
N ALA A 98 -12.73 16.10 2.13
CA ALA A 98 -12.96 15.43 3.41
C ALA A 98 -12.53 13.96 3.37
N TRP A 99 -12.84 13.24 2.28
CA TRP A 99 -12.37 11.87 2.09
C TRP A 99 -10.85 11.80 1.98
N ALA A 100 -10.24 12.69 1.19
CA ALA A 100 -8.79 12.76 1.04
C ALA A 100 -8.09 13.03 2.39
N TYR A 101 -8.68 13.86 3.26
CA TYR A 101 -8.16 14.09 4.61
C TYR A 101 -8.24 12.85 5.51
N GLN A 102 -9.26 12.00 5.35
CA GLN A 102 -9.46 10.81 6.19
C GLN A 102 -8.53 9.65 5.85
N ILE A 103 -8.12 9.53 4.59
CA ILE A 103 -7.33 8.39 4.09
C ILE A 103 -5.80 8.62 4.16
N ILE A 104 -5.37 9.86 4.36
CA ILE A 104 -3.96 10.24 4.58
C ILE A 104 -3.57 9.93 6.02
#